data_AF-A0A524FC21-F1
#
_entry.id   AF-A0A524FC21-F1
#
_cell.length_a   1.000
_cell.length_b   1.000
_cell.length_c   1.000
_cell.angle_alpha   90.00
_cell.angle_beta   90.00
_cell.angle_gamma   90.00
#
_symmetry.space_group_name_H-M   'P 1'
#
loop_
_entity.id
_entity.type
_entity.pdbx_description
1 polymer ?
#
loop_
_entity_poly.entity_id
_entity_poly.type
_entity_poly.pdbx_seq_one_letter_code
_entity_poly.pdbx_strand_id
1 'polypeptide(L)'
;MNDKMLNDIVDEYLKKVKKALPDWLKEKNEHKEILADLSEHIWQKAAELSETGQATEMSVRKAISQMGTPESIAKEYKRRGEPKVYITKEMWPLYTKVLGIVFVVIIALAVVGAVVGYFTELTSIESMISSIVGGIQGGLLSAFAIITIIFAAL
;
A
#
# COMPACT_ATOMS: atom_id res chain seq x y z
N MET A 1 9.20 -30.76 27.89
CA MET A 1 9.69 -31.46 26.69
C MET A 1 8.70 -31.37 25.53
N ASN A 2 7.38 -31.41 25.78
CA ASN A 2 6.35 -31.32 24.74
C ASN A 2 6.39 -29.99 23.97
N ASP A 3 6.45 -28.85 24.67
CA ASP A 3 6.35 -27.51 24.06
C ASP A 3 7.48 -27.19 23.08
N LYS A 4 8.69 -27.71 23.34
CA LYS A 4 9.84 -27.51 22.44
C LYS A 4 9.63 -28.22 21.10
N MET A 5 9.13 -29.45 21.12
CA MET A 5 8.81 -30.19 19.89
C MET A 5 7.64 -29.55 19.12
N LEU A 6 6.64 -29.00 19.82
CA LEU A 6 5.53 -28.30 19.17
C LEU A 6 6.00 -27.03 18.46
N ASN A 7 6.87 -26.24 19.10
CA ASN A 7 7.48 -25.07 18.49
C ASN A 7 8.31 -25.43 17.25
N ASP A 8 9.12 -26.49 17.32
CA ASP A 8 9.94 -26.94 16.19
C ASP A 8 9.09 -27.28 14.95
N ILE A 9 7.89 -27.88 15.13
CA ILE A 9 6.97 -28.22 14.04
C ILE A 9 6.41 -26.95 13.38
N VAL A 10 5.98 -25.98 14.19
CA VAL A 10 5.44 -24.70 13.68
C VAL A 10 6.53 -23.92 12.97
N ASP A 11 7.73 -23.83 13.56
CA ASP A 11 8.87 -23.13 12.98
C ASP A 11 9.30 -23.74 11.63
N GLU A 12 9.29 -25.07 11.51
CA GLU A 12 9.60 -25.75 10.25
C GLU A 12 8.57 -25.40 9.17
N TYR A 13 7.29 -25.36 9.53
CA TYR A 13 6.21 -24.95 8.63
C TYR A 13 6.36 -23.48 8.19
N LEU A 14 6.54 -22.56 9.14
CA LEU A 14 6.74 -21.14 8.85
C LEU A 14 7.98 -20.91 7.98
N LYS A 15 9.06 -21.68 8.17
CA LYS A 15 10.25 -21.62 7.33
C LYS A 15 9.97 -22.04 5.88
N LYS A 16 9.15 -23.08 5.69
CA LYS A 16 8.70 -23.52 4.36
C LYS A 16 7.82 -22.46 3.70
N VAL A 17 6.89 -21.85 4.46
CA VAL A 17 6.05 -20.72 3.99
C VAL A 17 6.94 -19.55 3.57
N LYS A 18 7.87 -19.13 4.42
CA LYS A 18 8.84 -18.06 4.14
C LYS A 18 9.62 -18.31 2.84
N LYS A 19 10.05 -19.55 2.60
CA LYS A 19 10.77 -19.92 1.37
C LYS A 19 9.87 -19.84 0.14
N ALA A 20 8.60 -20.21 0.27
CA ALA A 20 7.63 -20.20 -0.83
C ALA A 20 7.10 -18.80 -1.17
N LEU A 21 7.07 -17.88 -0.20
CA LEU A 21 6.63 -16.48 -0.39
C LEU A 21 7.45 -15.77 -1.48
N PRO A 22 6.82 -14.87 -2.25
CA PRO A 22 7.50 -14.07 -3.27
C PRO A 22 8.53 -13.10 -2.67
N ASP A 23 9.53 -12.73 -3.46
CA ASP A 23 10.69 -11.98 -2.97
C ASP A 23 10.36 -10.52 -2.60
N TRP A 24 9.38 -9.89 -3.27
CA TRP A 24 8.92 -8.54 -2.92
C TRP A 24 8.39 -8.42 -1.47
N LEU A 25 7.81 -9.48 -0.91
CA LEU A 25 7.40 -9.55 0.52
C LEU A 25 8.61 -9.69 1.46
N LYS A 26 9.70 -10.28 0.96
CA LYS A 26 10.94 -10.46 1.74
C LYS A 26 11.69 -9.14 1.83
N GLU A 27 11.81 -8.44 0.70
CA GLU A 27 12.48 -7.14 0.58
C GLU A 27 11.83 -6.07 1.47
N LYS A 28 10.49 -6.02 1.50
CA LYS A 28 9.73 -5.05 2.31
C LYS A 28 9.62 -5.41 3.80
N ASN A 29 10.25 -6.49 4.26
CA ASN A 29 10.10 -7.05 5.60
C ASN A 29 8.66 -7.44 6.03
N GLU A 30 7.65 -7.25 5.19
CA GLU A 30 6.23 -7.60 5.45
C GLU A 30 6.03 -9.11 5.70
N HIS A 31 6.90 -9.97 5.17
CA HIS A 31 6.89 -11.39 5.46
C HIS A 31 6.94 -11.72 6.96
N LYS A 32 7.51 -10.85 7.81
CA LYS A 32 7.61 -11.09 9.26
C LYS A 32 6.25 -11.02 9.93
N GLU A 33 5.44 -10.01 9.60
CA GLU A 33 4.08 -9.84 10.12
C GLU A 33 3.19 -10.99 9.65
N ILE A 34 3.26 -11.35 8.36
CA ILE A 34 2.51 -12.49 7.80
C ILE A 34 2.85 -13.80 8.53
N LEU A 35 4.12 -14.04 8.83
CA LEU A 35 4.55 -15.25 9.54
C LEU A 35 4.14 -15.23 11.02
N ALA A 36 4.11 -14.05 11.65
CA ALA A 36 3.64 -13.88 13.02
C ALA A 36 2.14 -14.16 13.12
N ASP A 37 1.33 -13.54 12.26
CA ASP A 37 -0.12 -13.76 12.18
C ASP A 37 -0.44 -15.24 11.90
N LEU A 38 0.31 -15.86 10.98
CA LEU A 38 0.13 -17.27 10.66
C LEU A 38 0.46 -18.17 11.85
N SER A 39 1.52 -17.85 12.61
CA SER A 39 1.88 -18.55 13.83
C SER A 39 0.75 -18.46 14.87
N GLU A 40 0.28 -17.25 15.15
CA GLU A 40 -0.79 -17.00 16.11
C GLU A 40 -2.06 -17.77 15.74
N HIS A 41 -2.47 -17.71 14.47
CA HIS A 41 -3.63 -18.45 14.00
C HIS A 41 -3.46 -19.97 14.08
N ILE A 42 -2.25 -20.51 13.87
CA ILE A 42 -1.98 -21.95 14.04
C ILE A 42 -2.16 -22.34 15.51
N TRP A 43 -1.62 -21.55 16.44
CA TRP A 43 -1.76 -21.82 17.88
C TRP A 43 -3.20 -21.72 18.35
N GLN A 44 -3.94 -20.71 17.90
CA GLN A 44 -5.35 -20.55 18.22
C GLN A 44 -6.17 -21.76 17.72
N LYS A 45 -5.99 -22.17 16.46
CA LYS A 45 -6.66 -23.35 15.91
C LYS A 45 -6.24 -24.63 16.63
N ALA A 46 -4.96 -24.77 16.99
CA ALA A 46 -4.48 -25.95 17.71
C ALA A 46 -5.07 -26.05 19.12
N ALA A 47 -5.36 -24.92 19.77
CA ALA A 47 -6.05 -24.85 21.05
C ALA A 47 -7.55 -25.21 20.89
N GLU A 48 -8.23 -24.66 19.87
CA GLU A 48 -9.62 -24.97 19.54
C GLU A 48 -9.84 -26.46 19.20
N LEU A 49 -8.88 -27.06 18.51
CA LEU A 49 -8.92 -28.47 18.11
C LEU A 49 -8.52 -29.44 19.23
N SER A 50 -8.06 -28.92 20.37
CA SER A 50 -7.68 -29.75 21.51
C SER A 50 -8.85 -29.95 22.45
N GLU A 51 -9.18 -31.21 22.74
CA GLU A 51 -10.21 -31.58 23.73
C GLU A 51 -9.86 -31.12 25.15
N THR A 52 -8.58 -30.85 25.43
CA THR A 52 -8.06 -30.43 26.74
C THR A 52 -7.78 -28.93 26.83
N GLY A 53 -8.01 -28.17 25.75
CA GLY A 53 -7.68 -26.74 25.67
C GLY A 53 -6.18 -26.42 25.59
N GLN A 54 -5.29 -27.42 25.62
CA GLN A 54 -3.84 -27.26 25.44
C GLN A 54 -3.40 -27.82 24.09
N ALA A 55 -2.56 -27.10 23.36
CA ALA A 55 -2.05 -27.55 22.07
C ALA A 55 -1.30 -28.90 22.21
N THR A 56 -1.76 -29.92 21.49
CA THR A 56 -1.11 -31.22 21.40
C THR A 56 -0.45 -31.36 20.03
N GLU A 57 0.49 -32.30 19.87
CA GLU A 57 1.14 -32.51 18.57
C GLU A 57 0.12 -32.81 17.47
N MET A 58 -0.91 -33.60 17.79
CA MET A 58 -1.97 -33.96 16.87
C MET A 58 -2.84 -32.74 16.50
N SER A 59 -3.15 -31.86 17.45
CA SER A 59 -3.95 -30.66 17.18
C SER A 59 -3.16 -29.62 16.37
N VAL A 60 -1.85 -29.47 16.62
CA VAL A 60 -0.95 -28.60 15.82
C VAL A 60 -0.83 -29.11 14.39
N ARG A 61 -0.59 -30.40 14.18
CA ARG A 61 -0.52 -30.99 12.83
C ARG A 61 -1.85 -30.84 12.08
N LYS A 62 -2.98 -30.99 12.77
CA LYS A 62 -4.31 -30.78 12.20
C LYS A 62 -4.57 -29.32 11.85
N ALA A 63 -4.16 -28.38 12.71
CA ALA A 63 -4.24 -26.94 12.45
C ALA A 63 -3.42 -26.55 11.21
N ILE A 64 -2.16 -27.03 11.10
CA ILE A 64 -1.31 -26.82 9.92
C ILE A 64 -1.96 -27.39 8.66
N SER A 65 -2.52 -28.60 8.73
CA SER A 65 -3.23 -29.20 7.60
C SER A 65 -4.44 -28.39 7.15
N GLN A 66 -5.15 -27.73 8.08
CA GLN A 66 -6.29 -26.87 7.77
C GLN A 66 -5.87 -25.50 7.22
N MET A 67 -4.69 -24.99 7.58
CA MET A 67 -4.14 -23.77 6.98
C MET A 67 -3.78 -23.95 5.50
N GLY A 68 -3.53 -25.19 5.09
CA GLY A 68 -3.15 -25.54 3.73
C GLY A 68 -1.64 -25.59 3.54
N THR A 69 -1.22 -25.96 2.33
CA THR A 69 0.20 -26.15 2.04
C THR A 69 0.93 -24.80 1.95
N PRO A 70 2.23 -24.75 2.29
CA PRO A 70 3.03 -23.54 2.12
C PRO A 70 2.94 -22.94 0.72
N GLU A 71 2.88 -23.80 -0.30
CA GLU A 71 2.73 -23.41 -1.70
C GLU A 71 1.36 -22.79 -1.98
N SER A 72 0.30 -23.30 -1.37
CA SER A 72 -1.07 -22.75 -1.47
C SER A 72 -1.13 -21.33 -0.92
N ILE A 73 -0.57 -21.12 0.29
CA ILE A 73 -0.50 -19.81 0.93
C ILE A 73 0.30 -18.84 0.05
N ALA A 74 1.50 -19.23 -0.37
CA ALA A 74 2.33 -18.39 -1.22
C ALA A 74 1.70 -18.11 -2.60
N LYS A 75 0.95 -19.06 -3.16
CA LYS A 75 0.24 -18.90 -4.43
C LYS A 75 -0.82 -17.81 -4.34
N GLU A 76 -1.50 -17.65 -3.20
CA GLU A 76 -2.47 -16.58 -3.01
C GLU A 76 -1.79 -15.20 -3.03
N TYR A 77 -0.63 -15.06 -2.39
CA TYR A 77 0.17 -13.83 -2.44
C TYR A 77 0.77 -13.57 -3.84
N LYS A 78 1.19 -14.61 -4.55
CA LYS A 78 1.67 -14.50 -5.95
C LYS A 78 0.52 -14.14 -6.90
N ARG A 79 -0.67 -14.70 -6.70
CA ARG A 79 -1.88 -14.44 -7.51
C ARG A 79 -2.37 -13.01 -7.33
N ARG A 80 -2.32 -12.50 -6.10
CA ARG A 80 -2.64 -11.09 -5.80
C ARG A 80 -1.60 -10.13 -6.40
N GLY A 81 -0.41 -10.65 -6.75
CA GLY A 81 0.68 -9.89 -7.34
C GLY A 81 1.27 -8.88 -6.35
N GLU A 82 2.39 -8.25 -6.72
CA GLU A 82 2.67 -6.95 -6.13
C GLU A 82 1.51 -6.03 -6.54
N PRO A 83 0.82 -5.35 -5.61
CA PRO A 83 -0.20 -4.41 -6.00
C PRO A 83 0.46 -3.42 -6.97
N LYS A 84 -0.09 -3.29 -8.18
CA LYS A 84 0.37 -2.31 -9.17
C LYS A 84 -0.02 -0.92 -8.66
N VAL A 85 0.61 -0.49 -7.58
CA VAL A 85 0.45 0.85 -7.06
C VAL A 85 1.36 1.71 -7.91
N TYR A 86 0.77 2.42 -8.87
CA TYR A 86 1.52 3.36 -9.70
C TYR A 86 2.22 4.41 -8.84
N ILE A 87 1.72 4.72 -7.63
CA ILE A 87 2.39 5.55 -6.64
C ILE A 87 2.45 4.75 -5.35
N THR A 88 3.64 4.40 -4.87
CA THR A 88 3.79 3.57 -3.66
C THR A 88 3.06 4.17 -2.45
N LYS A 89 2.58 3.33 -1.53
CA LYS A 89 1.84 3.76 -0.32
C LYS A 89 2.63 4.78 0.51
N GLU A 90 3.96 4.67 0.51
CA GLU A 90 4.88 5.58 1.20
C GLU A 90 4.98 6.96 0.52
N MET A 91 4.87 7.00 -0.81
CA MET A 91 4.93 8.22 -1.61
C MET A 91 3.59 8.95 -1.71
N TRP A 92 2.47 8.30 -1.38
CA TRP A 92 1.13 8.89 -1.45
C TRP A 92 0.93 10.17 -0.61
N PRO A 93 1.39 10.25 0.66
CA PRO A 93 1.32 11.48 1.43
C PRO A 93 2.17 12.61 0.82
N LEU A 94 3.30 12.27 0.21
CA LEU A 94 4.17 13.23 -0.46
C LEU A 94 3.53 13.74 -1.76
N TYR A 95 2.99 12.83 -2.58
CA TYR A 95 2.26 13.13 -3.82
C TYR A 95 1.12 14.12 -3.56
N THR A 96 0.25 13.81 -2.61
CA THR A 96 -0.91 14.67 -2.30
C THR A 96 -0.49 16.03 -1.76
N LYS A 97 0.58 16.09 -0.95
CA LYS A 97 1.14 17.35 -0.45
C LYS A 97 1.73 18.21 -1.57
N VAL A 98 2.53 17.62 -2.46
CA VAL A 98 3.13 18.32 -3.61
C VAL A 98 2.03 18.82 -4.55
N LEU A 99 1.07 17.97 -4.90
CA LEU A 99 -0.05 18.32 -5.77
C LEU A 99 -0.85 19.48 -5.19
N GLY A 100 -1.18 19.43 -3.90
CA GLY A 100 -1.90 20.51 -3.21
C GLY A 100 -1.14 21.84 -3.20
N ILE A 101 0.16 21.82 -2.91
CA ILE A 101 1.00 23.04 -2.94
C ILE A 101 1.01 23.64 -4.35
N VAL A 102 1.23 22.82 -5.38
CA VAL A 102 1.30 23.28 -6.77
C VAL A 102 -0.04 23.87 -7.22
N PHE A 103 -1.17 23.26 -6.81
CA PHE A 103 -2.50 23.79 -7.11
C PHE A 103 -2.72 25.18 -6.51
N VAL A 104 -2.33 25.40 -5.25
CA VAL A 104 -2.43 26.71 -4.60
C VAL A 104 -1.56 27.74 -5.34
N VAL A 105 -0.34 27.37 -5.73
CA VAL A 105 0.55 28.26 -6.49
C VAL A 105 -0.05 28.64 -7.83
N ILE A 106 -0.62 27.68 -8.58
CA ILE A 106 -1.25 27.94 -9.88
C ILE A 106 -2.43 28.90 -9.74
N ILE A 107 -3.28 28.69 -8.73
CA ILE A 107 -4.41 29.59 -8.46
C ILE A 107 -3.90 30.99 -8.13
N ALA A 108 -2.89 31.12 -7.27
CA ALA A 108 -2.30 32.41 -6.92
C ALA A 108 -1.71 33.12 -8.14
N LEU A 109 -0.98 32.40 -9.00
CA LEU A 109 -0.42 32.95 -10.24
C LEU A 109 -1.51 33.38 -11.22
N ALA A 110 -2.58 32.60 -11.37
CA ALA A 110 -3.70 32.95 -12.23
C ALA A 110 -4.40 34.24 -11.77
N VAL A 111 -4.62 34.40 -10.46
CA VAL A 111 -5.20 35.62 -9.88
C VAL A 111 -4.28 36.82 -10.08
N VAL A 112 -2.99 36.68 -9.76
CA VAL A 112 -2.00 37.76 -9.94
C VAL A 112 -1.92 38.17 -11.41
N GLY A 113 -1.84 37.20 -12.33
CA GLY A 113 -1.80 37.47 -13.77
C GLY A 113 -3.03 38.22 -14.26
N ALA A 114 -4.22 37.85 -13.78
CA ALA A 114 -5.46 38.53 -14.13
C ALA A 114 -5.52 39.97 -13.58
N VAL A 115 -5.06 40.20 -12.34
CA VAL A 115 -4.98 41.54 -11.75
C VAL A 115 -3.99 42.42 -12.51
N VAL A 116 -2.80 41.90 -12.84
CA VAL A 116 -1.80 42.64 -13.62
C VAL A 116 -2.37 43.01 -14.99
N GLY A 117 -2.98 42.05 -15.69
CA GLY A 117 -3.59 42.27 -17.01
C GLY A 117 -4.68 43.35 -16.98
N TYR A 118 -5.48 43.41 -15.91
CA TYR A 118 -6.48 44.46 -15.72
C TYR A 118 -5.85 45.86 -15.67
N PHE A 119 -4.74 46.03 -14.94
CA PHE A 119 -4.09 47.33 -14.79
C PHE A 119 -3.21 47.72 -15.99
N THR A 120 -2.60 46.77 -16.69
CA THR A 120 -1.69 47.05 -17.81
C THR A 120 -2.40 47.18 -19.15
N GLU A 121 -3.41 46.34 -19.39
CA GLU A 121 -4.08 46.23 -20.69
C GLU A 121 -5.50 46.82 -20.68
N LEU A 122 -5.96 47.34 -19.52
CA LEU A 122 -7.33 47.85 -19.32
C LEU A 122 -8.40 46.85 -19.80
N THR A 123 -8.14 45.57 -19.54
CA THR A 123 -9.01 44.46 -19.95
C THR A 123 -10.37 44.56 -19.27
N SER A 124 -11.43 44.16 -19.97
CA SER A 124 -12.78 44.14 -19.41
C SER A 124 -12.88 43.11 -18.28
N ILE A 125 -13.78 43.33 -17.31
CA ILE A 125 -13.98 42.41 -16.18
C ILE A 125 -14.34 40.99 -16.67
N GLU A 126 -15.08 40.88 -17.77
CA GLU A 126 -15.41 39.60 -18.40
C GLU A 126 -14.15 38.85 -18.87
N SER A 127 -13.24 39.55 -19.55
CA SER A 127 -11.97 38.96 -19.98
C SER A 127 -11.07 38.58 -18.80
N MET A 128 -11.08 39.36 -17.71
CA MET A 128 -10.35 39.05 -16.48
C MET A 128 -10.86 37.73 -15.86
N ILE A 129 -12.18 37.55 -15.76
CA ILE A 129 -12.78 36.31 -15.23
C ILE A 129 -12.45 35.12 -16.14
N SER A 130 -12.57 35.28 -17.46
CA SER A 130 -12.24 34.24 -18.43
C SER A 130 -10.78 33.78 -18.31
N SER A 131 -9.85 34.74 -18.17
CA SER A 131 -8.42 34.44 -17.99
C SER A 131 -8.12 33.70 -16.68
N ILE A 132 -8.79 34.03 -15.57
CA ILE A 132 -8.65 33.29 -14.31
C ILE A 132 -9.11 31.85 -14.48
N VAL A 133 -10.31 31.65 -15.05
CA VAL A 133 -10.87 30.31 -15.23
C VAL A 133 -10.00 29.48 -16.17
N GLY A 134 -9.59 30.04 -17.31
CA GLY A 134 -8.73 29.36 -18.27
C GLY A 134 -7.35 29.03 -17.71
N GLY A 135 -6.72 29.97 -17.00
CA GLY A 135 -5.41 29.80 -16.38
C GLY A 135 -5.42 28.73 -15.28
N ILE A 136 -6.46 28.73 -14.43
CA ILE A 136 -6.63 27.71 -13.40
C ILE A 136 -6.91 26.35 -14.04
N GLN A 137 -7.89 26.25 -14.93
CA GLN A 137 -8.27 24.97 -15.54
C GLN A 137 -7.10 24.34 -16.30
N GLY A 138 -6.42 25.12 -17.15
CA GLY A 138 -5.27 24.64 -17.91
C GLY A 138 -4.11 24.28 -16.99
N GLY A 139 -3.76 25.17 -16.06
CA GLY A 139 -2.65 24.94 -15.12
C GLY A 139 -2.87 23.71 -14.25
N LEU A 140 -4.05 23.54 -13.66
CA LEU A 140 -4.37 22.40 -12.79
C LEU A 140 -4.31 21.07 -13.56
N LEU A 141 -4.89 21.01 -14.76
CA LEU A 141 -4.87 19.79 -15.58
C LEU A 141 -3.43 19.42 -15.98
N SER A 142 -2.63 20.38 -16.45
CA SER A 142 -1.24 20.14 -16.82
C SER A 142 -0.39 19.72 -15.62
N ALA A 143 -0.53 20.40 -14.48
CA ALA A 143 0.20 20.06 -13.27
C ALA A 143 -0.18 18.69 -12.73
N PHE A 144 -1.48 18.35 -12.71
CA PHE A 144 -1.95 17.03 -12.33
C PHE A 144 -1.33 15.94 -13.20
N ALA A 145 -1.36 16.11 -14.53
CA ALA A 145 -0.78 15.14 -15.45
C ALA A 145 0.73 14.96 -15.24
N ILE A 146 1.49 16.06 -15.18
CA ILE A 146 2.95 16.03 -15.04
C ILE A 146 3.36 15.41 -13.69
N ILE A 147 2.76 15.86 -12.59
CA ILE A 147 3.10 15.36 -11.25
C ILE A 147 2.75 13.88 -11.13
N THR A 148 1.60 13.47 -11.67
CA THR A 148 1.19 12.06 -11.67
C THR A 148 2.16 11.20 -12.47
N ILE A 149 2.64 11.66 -13.64
CA ILE A 149 3.65 10.94 -14.43
C ILE A 149 4.98 10.84 -13.68
N ILE A 150 5.44 11.92 -13.04
CA ILE A 150 6.69 11.92 -12.27
C ILE A 150 6.60 10.93 -11.11
N PHE A 151 5.55 11.02 -10.29
CA PHE A 151 5.37 10.12 -9.16
C PHE A 151 5.06 8.68 -9.58
N ALA A 152 4.51 8.47 -10.79
CA ALA A 152 4.31 7.13 -11.33
C ALA A 152 5.59 6.49 -11.89
N ALA A 153 6.59 7.32 -12.22
CA ALA A 153 7.90 6.86 -12.69
C ALA A 153 8.92 6.69 -11.56
N LEU A 154 8.63 7.19 -10.36
CA LEU A 154 9.44 7.07 -9.14
C LEU A 154 9.03 5.85 -8.31
#